data_AF-A0ABD0Y9S9-F1
#
_entry.id   AF-A0ABD0Y9S9-F1
#
_cell.length_a   1.000
_cell.length_b   1.000
_cell.length_c   1.000
_cell.angle_alpha   90.00
_cell.angle_beta   90.00
_cell.angle_gamma   90.00
#
_symmetry.space_group_name_H-M   'P 1'
#
loop_
_entity.id
_entity.type
_entity.pdbx_description
1 polymer ?
#
loop_
_entity_poly.entity_id
_entity_poly.type
_entity_poly.pdbx_seq_one_letter_code
_entity_poly.pdbx_strand_id
1 'polypeptide(L)'
;MFGVGTDRARLHANRFVDLLGEDTNSWGLSHKGFLYHSGVHTPYTRPFRENIATTVGILFDGVAGTLTYFKDGVSLGVAFRDLHLVREPLYPIVSSTAAMSEMVLVRTKRDFVNLQDRCRAVITSRVKSSSDLDGLNLPFQLKRYLAESLIRPSKVRVNYYFLDF
;
A
#
# COMPACT_ATOMS: atom_id res chain seq x y z
N MET A 1 8.92 -2.36 9.66
CA MET A 1 8.47 -1.08 9.09
C MET A 1 7.19 -1.31 8.29
N PHE A 2 6.41 -0.25 8.10
CA PHE A 2 5.11 -0.31 7.44
C PHE A 2 4.98 0.86 6.46
N GLY A 3 4.43 0.65 5.27
CA GLY A 3 4.24 1.76 4.35
C GLY A 3 3.77 1.37 2.95
N VAL A 4 4.18 2.18 1.97
CA VAL A 4 3.86 1.98 0.55
C VAL A 4 5.13 2.06 -0.30
N GLY A 5 5.15 1.37 -1.43
CA GLY A 5 6.25 1.42 -2.39
C GLY A 5 5.80 1.15 -3.81
N THR A 6 6.62 1.55 -4.77
CA THR A 6 6.42 1.21 -6.19
C THR A 6 6.84 -0.24 -6.45
N ASP A 7 6.62 -0.73 -7.66
CA ASP A 7 7.12 -2.03 -8.11
C ASP A 7 8.66 -2.12 -8.13
N ARG A 8 9.36 -0.98 -8.06
CA ARG A 8 10.82 -0.87 -7.98
C ARG A 8 11.36 -0.88 -6.55
N ALA A 9 10.49 -0.86 -5.54
CA ALA A 9 10.92 -0.91 -4.15
C ALA A 9 11.67 -2.20 -3.84
N ARG A 10 12.84 -2.09 -3.20
CA ARG A 10 13.62 -3.26 -2.80
C ARG A 10 12.89 -4.04 -1.71
N LEU A 11 12.82 -5.37 -1.88
CA LEU A 11 12.09 -6.26 -0.95
C LEU A 11 13.00 -7.05 0.01
N HIS A 12 14.31 -7.03 -0.18
CA HIS A 12 15.26 -7.84 0.60
C HIS A 12 16.62 -7.17 0.78
N ALA A 13 17.20 -7.27 1.98
CA ALA A 13 18.57 -6.87 2.27
C ALA A 13 19.26 -7.88 3.21
N ASN A 14 20.51 -8.24 2.90
CA ASN A 14 21.36 -9.13 3.73
C ASN A 14 21.97 -8.39 4.94
N ARG A 15 21.24 -7.46 5.54
CA ARG A 15 21.66 -6.67 6.70
C ARG A 15 20.44 -6.07 7.39
N PHE A 16 20.56 -5.78 8.68
CA PHE A 16 19.51 -5.10 9.44
C PHE A 16 19.47 -3.61 9.09
N VAL A 17 18.53 -3.23 8.23
CA VAL A 17 18.32 -1.84 7.81
C VAL A 17 16.84 -1.48 7.80
N ASP A 18 16.57 -0.18 7.95
CA ASP A 18 15.28 0.39 7.64
C ASP A 18 15.08 0.38 6.11
N LEU A 19 14.60 -0.75 5.57
CA LEU A 19 14.50 -1.01 4.14
C LEU A 19 13.53 -0.06 3.42
N LEU A 20 12.41 0.27 4.06
CA LEU A 20 11.38 1.12 3.48
C LEU A 20 11.81 2.58 3.56
N GLY A 21 11.94 3.23 2.42
CA GLY A 21 12.43 4.60 2.31
C GLY A 21 13.94 4.73 2.25
N GLU A 22 14.69 3.62 2.05
CA GLU A 22 16.13 3.69 1.77
C GLU A 22 16.44 4.43 0.46
N ASP A 23 15.47 4.48 -0.45
CA ASP A 23 15.51 5.16 -1.74
C ASP A 23 14.19 5.93 -2.02
N THR A 24 14.02 6.41 -3.25
CA THR A 24 12.84 7.15 -3.70
C THR A 24 11.63 6.26 -4.01
N ASN A 25 11.77 4.93 -3.98
CA ASN A 25 10.75 3.98 -4.42
C ASN A 25 9.82 3.53 -3.29
N SER A 26 10.07 3.95 -2.05
CA SER A 26 9.21 3.60 -0.92
C SER A 26 9.13 4.68 0.15
N TRP A 27 8.07 4.61 0.95
CA TRP A 27 7.76 5.49 2.07
C TRP A 27 7.42 4.61 3.27
N GLY A 28 8.19 4.73 4.36
CA GLY A 28 8.10 3.80 5.49
C GLY A 28 8.02 4.48 6.85
N LEU A 29 7.24 3.88 7.75
CA LEU A 29 7.28 4.14 9.19
C LEU A 29 8.04 3.01 9.89
N SER A 30 9.07 3.36 10.64
CA SER A 30 9.77 2.43 11.53
C SER A 30 9.05 2.32 12.88
N HIS A 31 9.10 1.15 13.51
CA HIS A 31 8.57 0.94 14.86
C HIS A 31 9.26 1.84 15.91
N LYS A 32 10.44 2.38 15.58
CA LYS A 32 11.15 3.39 16.37
C LYS A 32 10.52 4.79 16.30
N GLY A 33 9.47 4.99 15.51
CA GLY A 33 8.73 6.25 15.43
C GLY A 33 9.26 7.27 14.40
N PHE A 34 10.09 6.81 13.46
CA PHE A 34 10.67 7.63 12.40
C PHE A 34 10.04 7.31 11.04
N LEU A 35 9.83 8.34 10.24
CA LEU A 35 9.47 8.23 8.82
C LEU A 35 10.74 8.17 7.98
N TYR A 36 10.73 7.36 6.94
CA TYR A 36 11.83 7.17 6.00
C TYR A 36 11.33 7.34 4.57
N HIS A 37 12.07 8.12 3.80
CA HIS A 37 11.90 8.25 2.35
C HIS A 37 13.16 8.89 1.74
N SER A 38 13.59 8.42 0.57
CA SER A 38 14.76 8.97 -0.14
C SER A 38 16.04 8.99 0.69
N GLY A 39 16.23 7.98 1.55
CA GLY A 39 17.39 7.86 2.45
C GLY A 39 17.39 8.83 3.62
N VAL A 40 16.37 9.67 3.77
CA VAL A 40 16.22 10.64 4.87
C VAL A 40 15.22 10.10 5.88
N HIS A 41 15.51 10.33 7.17
CA HIS A 41 14.58 10.02 8.26
C HIS A 41 14.18 11.25 9.06
N THR A 42 12.92 11.27 9.52
CA THR A 42 12.38 12.36 10.34
C THR A 42 11.58 11.80 11.53
N PRO A 43 11.68 12.41 12.73
CA PRO A 43 10.84 12.02 13.87
C PRO A 43 9.36 12.27 13.55
N TYR A 44 8.49 11.34 13.95
CA TYR A 44 7.06 11.44 13.66
C TYR A 44 6.17 11.02 14.83
N THR A 45 6.53 9.98 15.54
CA THR A 45 5.80 9.53 16.72
C THR A 45 6.74 8.94 17.76
N ARG A 46 6.24 8.71 18.97
CA ARG A 46 7.00 7.98 19.98
C ARG A 46 7.23 6.53 19.50
N PRO A 47 8.37 5.92 19.85
CA PRO A 47 8.60 4.51 19.57
C PRO A 47 7.44 3.61 20.02
N PHE A 48 7.21 2.57 19.25
CA PHE A 48 6.23 1.54 19.58
C PHE A 48 6.79 0.73 20.75
N ARG A 49 5.90 0.19 21.59
CA ARG A 49 6.35 -0.66 22.68
C ARG A 49 6.76 -2.01 22.09
N GLU A 50 7.96 -2.47 22.44
CA GLU A 50 8.45 -3.78 22.02
C GLU A 50 7.67 -4.89 22.70
N ASN A 51 7.56 -6.05 22.03
CA ASN A 51 6.90 -7.25 22.54
C ASN A 51 5.42 -7.07 22.95
N ILE A 52 4.75 -6.05 22.39
CA ILE A 52 3.31 -5.81 22.59
C ILE A 52 2.65 -5.78 21.21
N ALA A 53 1.58 -6.55 21.08
CA ALA A 53 0.73 -6.52 19.88
C ALA A 53 0.24 -5.08 19.65
N THR A 54 0.55 -4.53 18.47
CA THR A 54 0.19 -3.17 18.08
C THR A 54 -0.57 -3.23 16.77
N THR A 55 -1.73 -2.58 16.69
CA THR A 55 -2.47 -2.47 15.43
C THR A 55 -2.03 -1.21 14.71
N VAL A 56 -1.50 -1.38 13.49
CA VAL A 56 -1.11 -0.25 12.63
C VAL A 56 -2.14 -0.09 11.53
N GLY A 57 -2.80 1.07 11.50
CA GLY A 57 -3.62 1.49 10.38
C GLY A 57 -2.80 2.30 9.39
N ILE A 58 -3.03 2.08 8.10
CA ILE A 58 -2.43 2.86 7.00
C ILE A 58 -3.58 3.39 6.14
N LEU A 59 -3.71 4.71 6.07
CA LEU A 59 -4.66 5.39 5.20
C LEU A 59 -3.87 6.05 4.07
N PHE A 60 -4.06 5.53 2.86
CA PHE A 60 -3.62 6.18 1.64
C PHE A 60 -4.77 6.96 1.03
N ASP A 61 -4.63 8.29 0.97
CA ASP A 61 -5.55 9.16 0.25
C ASP A 61 -4.91 9.52 -1.09
N GLY A 62 -5.37 8.87 -2.17
CA GLY A 62 -4.85 9.10 -3.52
C GLY A 62 -5.27 10.42 -4.15
N VAL A 63 -6.30 11.09 -3.62
CA VAL A 63 -6.78 12.39 -4.14
C VAL A 63 -5.98 13.51 -3.51
N ALA A 64 -5.86 13.51 -2.17
CA ALA A 64 -5.00 14.45 -1.46
C ALA A 64 -3.51 14.13 -1.63
N GLY A 65 -3.18 12.90 -2.04
CA GLY A 65 -1.80 12.40 -2.15
C GLY A 65 -1.11 12.28 -0.80
N THR A 66 -1.82 11.80 0.22
CA THR A 66 -1.27 11.69 1.58
C THR A 66 -1.23 10.25 2.08
N LEU A 67 -0.28 9.98 2.97
CA LEU A 67 -0.22 8.75 3.77
C LEU A 67 -0.31 9.11 5.24
N THR A 68 -1.31 8.55 5.93
CA THR A 68 -1.55 8.76 7.35
C THR A 68 -1.47 7.43 8.09
N TYR A 69 -0.72 7.40 9.18
CA TYR A 69 -0.64 6.22 10.04
C TYR A 69 -1.54 6.35 11.26
N PHE A 70 -2.05 5.21 11.72
CA PHE A 70 -2.80 5.07 12.96
C PHE A 70 -2.12 4.03 13.83
N LYS A 71 -2.10 4.26 15.13
CA LYS A 71 -1.64 3.30 16.12
C LYS A 71 -2.78 3.01 17.09
N ASP A 72 -3.19 1.76 17.15
CA ASP A 72 -4.27 1.28 18.02
C ASP A 72 -5.56 2.11 17.87
N GLY A 73 -5.88 2.46 16.62
CA GLY A 73 -7.05 3.26 16.26
C GLY A 73 -6.86 4.78 16.36
N VAL A 74 -5.76 5.27 16.92
CA VAL A 74 -5.48 6.70 17.07
C VAL A 74 -4.66 7.22 15.90
N SER A 75 -5.10 8.31 15.26
CA SER A 75 -4.34 8.95 14.18
C SER A 75 -3.04 9.53 14.70
N LEU A 76 -1.95 9.33 13.96
CA LEU A 76 -0.64 9.91 14.24
C LEU A 76 -0.36 11.17 13.40
N GLY A 77 -1.34 11.63 12.60
CA GLY A 77 -1.18 12.74 11.66
C GLY A 77 -0.75 12.32 10.25
N VAL A 78 -0.57 13.28 9.36
CA VAL A 78 -0.12 13.00 7.99
C VAL A 78 1.40 12.77 7.99
N ALA A 79 1.83 11.59 7.60
CA ALA A 79 3.25 11.21 7.52
C ALA A 79 3.89 11.66 6.21
N PHE A 80 3.26 11.37 5.08
CA PHE A 80 3.79 11.69 3.76
C PHE A 80 2.77 12.46 2.93
N ARG A 81 3.28 13.32 2.04
CA ARG A 81 2.52 14.15 1.10
C ARG A 81 3.01 13.89 -0.31
N ASP A 82 2.31 14.47 -1.28
CA ASP A 82 2.67 14.48 -2.69
C ASP A 82 2.73 13.09 -3.35
N LEU A 83 2.09 12.08 -2.74
CA LEU A 83 2.00 10.75 -3.32
C LEU A 83 1.16 10.70 -4.61
N HIS A 84 0.32 11.71 -4.84
CA HIS A 84 -0.43 11.86 -6.09
C HIS A 84 0.48 12.24 -7.28
N LEU A 85 1.72 12.69 -7.01
CA LEU A 85 2.73 12.95 -8.05
C LEU A 85 3.41 11.66 -8.53
N VAL A 86 3.34 10.58 -7.75
CA VAL A 86 3.86 9.26 -8.13
C VAL A 86 2.98 8.69 -9.23
N ARG A 87 3.57 8.49 -10.41
CA ARG A 87 2.85 7.97 -11.59
C ARG A 87 2.76 6.45 -11.63
N GLU A 88 3.61 5.78 -10.86
CA GLU A 88 3.64 4.34 -10.71
C GLU A 88 2.58 3.86 -9.69
N PRO A 89 2.05 2.64 -9.84
CA PRO A 89 1.21 2.03 -8.82
C PRO A 89 1.96 1.95 -7.49
N LEU A 90 1.27 2.31 -6.40
CA LEU A 90 1.75 2.15 -5.04
C LEU A 90 1.13 0.91 -4.40
N TYR A 91 1.98 0.09 -3.79
CA TYR A 91 1.62 -1.16 -3.14
C TYR A 91 1.85 -1.06 -1.63
N PRO A 92 0.92 -1.54 -0.79
CA PRO A 92 1.20 -1.72 0.63
C PRO A 92 2.38 -2.67 0.81
N ILE A 93 3.33 -2.27 1.65
CA ILE A 93 4.55 -3.02 1.89
C ILE A 93 4.91 -2.98 3.38
N VAL A 94 5.42 -4.12 3.86
CA VAL A 94 5.98 -4.25 5.20
C VAL A 94 7.35 -4.90 5.09
N SER A 95 8.23 -4.56 6.00
CA SER A 95 9.54 -5.21 6.15
C SER A 95 9.80 -5.50 7.62
N SER A 96 10.37 -6.65 7.93
CA SER A 96 10.74 -6.99 9.31
C SER A 96 12.18 -7.48 9.38
N THR A 97 12.88 -7.01 10.38
CA THR A 97 14.21 -7.47 10.79
C THR A 97 14.17 -8.15 12.15
N ALA A 98 13.03 -8.13 12.83
CA ALA A 98 12.88 -8.68 14.18
C ALA A 98 12.65 -10.19 14.10
N ALA A 99 13.45 -10.95 14.84
CA ALA A 99 13.26 -12.38 14.98
C ALA A 99 11.89 -12.67 15.60
N MET A 100 11.22 -13.73 15.12
CA MET A 100 9.90 -14.17 15.61
C MET A 100 8.79 -13.11 15.52
N SER A 101 8.95 -12.07 14.70
CA SER A 101 7.86 -11.12 14.44
C SER A 101 6.83 -11.73 13.50
N GLU A 102 5.55 -11.61 13.82
CA GLU A 102 4.44 -11.91 12.92
C GLU A 102 3.75 -10.60 12.50
N MET A 103 3.40 -10.49 11.21
CA MET A 103 2.62 -9.38 10.68
C MET A 103 1.41 -9.92 9.93
N VAL A 104 0.21 -9.58 10.41
CA VAL A 104 -1.06 -10.06 9.86
C VAL A 104 -1.86 -8.90 9.29
N LEU A 105 -2.27 -9.03 8.02
CA LEU A 105 -3.21 -8.11 7.40
C LEU A 105 -4.63 -8.44 7.86
N VAL A 106 -5.12 -7.73 8.89
CA VAL A 106 -6.44 -7.99 9.49
C VAL A 106 -7.59 -7.48 8.62
N ARG A 107 -7.45 -6.31 8.00
CA ARG A 107 -8.54 -5.67 7.25
C ARG A 107 -8.02 -4.77 6.14
N THR A 108 -8.64 -4.87 4.98
CA THR A 108 -8.50 -3.92 3.87
C THR A 108 -9.84 -3.26 3.60
N LYS A 109 -9.82 -1.94 3.38
CA LYS A 109 -10.98 -1.18 2.96
C LYS A 109 -10.53 -0.20 1.88
N ARG A 110 -11.43 0.08 0.94
CA ARG A 110 -11.33 1.23 0.05
C ARG A 110 -12.60 2.05 0.17
N ASP A 111 -12.46 3.36 0.09
CA ASP A 111 -13.61 4.25 -0.10
C ASP A 111 -13.76 4.61 -1.58
N PHE A 112 -14.91 5.18 -1.96
CA PHE A 112 -15.18 5.66 -3.31
C PHE A 112 -15.18 7.18 -3.32
N VAL A 113 -14.41 7.78 -4.23
CA VAL A 113 -14.27 9.24 -4.29
C VAL A 113 -15.56 9.91 -4.75
N ASN A 114 -16.34 9.26 -5.62
CA ASN A 114 -17.59 9.77 -6.15
C ASN A 114 -18.51 8.64 -6.64
N LEU A 115 -19.72 9.01 -7.11
CA LEU A 115 -20.69 8.07 -7.65
C LEU A 115 -20.14 7.30 -8.87
N GLN A 116 -19.37 7.94 -9.75
CA GLN A 116 -18.82 7.31 -10.94
C GLN A 116 -17.84 6.17 -10.57
N ASP A 117 -16.95 6.40 -9.60
CA ASP A 117 -16.03 5.39 -9.07
C ASP A 117 -16.79 4.24 -8.39
N ARG A 118 -17.82 4.56 -7.61
CA ARG A 118 -18.72 3.55 -7.02
C ARG A 118 -19.44 2.72 -8.08
N CYS A 119 -19.96 3.34 -9.13
CA CYS A 119 -20.59 2.64 -10.25
C CYS A 119 -19.59 1.74 -10.98
N ARG A 120 -18.39 2.25 -11.29
CA ARG A 120 -17.29 1.47 -11.89
C ARG A 120 -16.96 0.24 -11.05
N ALA A 121 -16.84 0.40 -9.74
CA ALA A 121 -16.57 -0.68 -8.81
C ALA A 121 -17.65 -1.78 -8.82
N VAL A 122 -18.93 -1.40 -8.88
CA VAL A 122 -20.03 -2.37 -8.97
C VAL A 122 -19.98 -3.10 -10.31
N ILE A 123 -19.82 -2.38 -11.42
CA ILE A 123 -19.77 -2.98 -12.77
C ILE A 123 -18.59 -3.96 -12.89
N THR A 124 -17.39 -3.53 -12.50
CA THR A 124 -16.16 -4.35 -12.56
C THR A 124 -16.19 -5.55 -11.62
N SER A 125 -17.03 -5.57 -10.58
CA SER A 125 -17.23 -6.77 -9.75
C SER A 125 -18.06 -7.86 -10.46
N ARG A 126 -18.83 -7.47 -11.48
CA ARG A 126 -19.71 -8.35 -12.26
C ARG A 126 -19.09 -8.80 -13.60
N VAL A 127 -18.25 -7.95 -14.18
CA VAL A 127 -17.49 -8.21 -15.42
C VAL A 127 -16.15 -8.87 -15.06
N LYS A 128 -15.89 -10.09 -15.54
CA LYS A 128 -14.68 -10.86 -15.16
C LYS A 128 -13.59 -10.86 -16.23
N SER A 129 -13.94 -10.53 -17.46
CA SER A 129 -13.04 -10.56 -18.61
C SER A 129 -13.27 -9.36 -19.54
N SER A 130 -12.30 -9.09 -20.43
CA SER A 130 -12.47 -8.08 -21.48
C SER A 130 -13.66 -8.43 -22.39
N SER A 131 -13.86 -9.72 -22.68
CA SER A 131 -14.97 -10.19 -23.51
C SER A 131 -16.34 -9.88 -22.91
N ASP A 132 -16.50 -9.98 -21.58
CA ASP A 132 -17.73 -9.60 -20.90
C ASP A 132 -18.03 -8.10 -21.08
N LEU A 133 -16.98 -7.28 -21.11
CA LEU A 133 -17.06 -5.83 -21.31
C LEU A 133 -17.42 -5.48 -22.75
N ASP A 134 -16.88 -6.23 -23.71
CA ASP A 134 -17.17 -6.07 -25.13
C ASP A 134 -18.63 -6.39 -25.45
N GLY A 135 -19.24 -7.34 -24.74
CA GLY A 135 -20.66 -7.66 -24.84
C GLY A 135 -21.62 -6.59 -24.31
N LEU A 136 -21.13 -5.59 -23.58
CA LEU A 136 -21.96 -4.48 -23.11
C LEU A 136 -22.18 -3.46 -24.24
N ASN A 137 -23.42 -2.97 -24.37
CA ASN A 137 -23.79 -1.88 -25.30
C ASN A 137 -23.36 -0.51 -24.74
N LEU A 138 -22.07 -0.36 -24.44
CA LEU A 138 -21.47 0.87 -23.90
C LEU A 138 -20.62 1.58 -24.96
N PRO A 139 -20.59 2.92 -24.96
CA PRO A 139 -19.62 3.70 -25.72
C PRO A 139 -18.18 3.27 -25.46
N PHE A 140 -17.33 3.34 -26.49
CA PHE A 140 -15.91 2.95 -26.42
C PHE A 140 -15.16 3.58 -25.24
N GLN A 141 -15.41 4.88 -24.98
CA GLN A 141 -14.77 5.59 -23.87
C GLN A 141 -15.09 4.98 -22.50
N LEU A 142 -16.34 4.53 -22.31
CA LEU A 142 -16.75 3.86 -21.08
C LEU A 142 -16.18 2.45 -20.99
N LYS A 143 -16.09 1.70 -22.09
CA LYS A 143 -15.42 0.39 -22.10
C LYS A 143 -13.95 0.51 -21.71
N ARG A 144 -13.24 1.48 -22.29
CA ARG A 144 -11.83 1.77 -21.96
C ARG A 144 -11.65 2.14 -20.49
N TYR A 145 -12.48 3.04 -19.98
CA TYR A 145 -12.49 3.42 -18.57
C TYR A 145 -12.73 2.20 -17.65
N LEU A 146 -13.67 1.31 -17.98
CA LEU A 146 -13.93 0.10 -17.17
C LEU A 146 -12.80 -0.95 -17.29
N ALA A 147 -12.15 -1.05 -18.46
CA ALA A 147 -11.09 -2.02 -18.72
C ALA A 147 -9.81 -1.76 -17.88
N GLU A 148 -9.44 -0.50 -17.67
CA GLU A 148 -8.33 -0.11 -16.78
C GLU A 148 -8.44 -0.74 -15.38
N SER A 149 -9.66 -0.88 -14.85
CA SER A 149 -9.91 -1.48 -13.53
C SER A 149 -9.90 -3.01 -13.53
N LEU A 150 -9.95 -3.65 -14.70
CA LEU A 150 -9.79 -5.09 -14.85
C LEU A 150 -8.32 -5.53 -14.92
N ILE A 151 -7.39 -4.59 -15.12
CA ILE A 151 -5.94 -4.80 -15.00
C ILE A 151 -5.59 -4.91 -13.50
N ARG A 152 -6.17 -5.89 -12.81
CA ARG A 152 -5.59 -6.40 -11.59
C ARG A 152 -4.56 -7.43 -12.04
N PRO A 153 -3.26 -7.29 -11.71
CA PRO A 153 -2.34 -8.39 -11.92
C PRO A 153 -2.94 -9.63 -11.24
N SER A 154 -3.18 -10.65 -12.07
CA SER A 154 -3.59 -11.98 -11.62
C SER A 154 -2.59 -12.42 -10.55
N LYS A 155 -3.11 -12.86 -9.39
CA LYS A 155 -2.38 -13.48 -8.27
C LYS A 155 -0.88 -13.22 -8.28
N VAL A 156 -0.42 -12.21 -7.54
CA VAL A 156 1.00 -12.12 -7.18
C VAL A 156 1.38 -13.47 -6.56
N ARG A 157 2.32 -14.20 -7.18
CA ARG A 157 2.88 -15.41 -6.58
C ARG A 157 3.51 -14.98 -5.25
N VAL A 158 2.92 -15.41 -4.14
CA VAL A 158 3.54 -15.25 -2.83
C VAL A 158 4.68 -16.28 -2.79
N ASN A 159 5.90 -15.83 -3.07
CA ASN A 159 7.08 -16.64 -2.80
C ASN A 159 7.31 -16.57 -1.28
N TYR A 160 6.99 -17.65 -0.57
CA TYR A 160 7.47 -17.84 0.78
C TYR A 160 8.96 -18.15 0.69
N TYR A 161 9.80 -17.25 1.20
CA TYR A 161 11.20 -17.58 1.47
C TYR A 161 11.25 -18.20 2.86
N PHE A 162 11.40 -19.53 2.92
CA PHE A 162 11.86 -20.18 4.14
C PHE A 162 13.34 -19.86 4.28
N LEU A 163 13.68 -19.07 5.29
CA LEU A 163 15.06 -18.94 5.74
C LEU A 163 15.33 -20.16 6.61
N ASP A 164 15.90 -21.21 6.01
CA ASP A 164 16.46 -22.32 6.77
C ASP A 164 17.71 -21.77 7.49
N PHE A 165 17.62 -21.69 8.82
CA PHE A 165 18.74 -21.35 9.71
C PHE A 165 19.46 -22.61 10.15
#